data_AF-A0A2V9ZMX9-F1
#
_entry.id   AF-A0A2V9ZMX9-F1
#
_cell.length_a   1.000
_cell.length_b   1.000
_cell.length_c   1.000
_cell.angle_alpha   90.00
_cell.angle_beta   90.00
_cell.angle_gamma   90.00
#
_symmetry.space_group_name_H-M   'P 1'
#
loop_
_entity.id
_entity.type
_entity.pdbx_description
1 polymer ?
#
loop_
_entity_poly.entity_id
_entity_poly.type
_entity_poly.pdbx_seq_one_letter_code
_entity_poly.pdbx_strand_id
1 'polypeptide(L)'
;MRLGDVIDDHCSRCKRTMDHSIVAMMGEEVLQVRCRTCNFEHKYRKNRGGKKEMTAQEAFNKVLASVAISQPPSQRDSGKTKKKK
;
A
#
# COMPACT_ATOMS: atom_id res chain seq x y z
N MET A 1 -0.90 12.33 -25.31
CA MET A 1 -0.01 12.88 -24.26
C MET A 1 1.31 13.23 -24.92
N ARG A 2 1.83 14.43 -24.70
CA ARG A 2 3.13 14.89 -25.21
C ARG A 2 4.05 15.27 -24.05
N LEU A 3 5.34 15.45 -24.35
CA LEU A 3 6.29 16.05 -23.42
C LEU A 3 5.80 17.44 -22.99
N GLY A 4 5.93 17.75 -21.70
CA GLY A 4 5.46 19.01 -21.12
C GLY A 4 3.96 19.07 -20.79
N ASP A 5 3.14 18.08 -21.18
CA ASP A 5 1.76 18.01 -20.70
C ASP A 5 1.72 17.83 -19.17
N VAL A 6 0.59 18.22 -18.58
CA VAL A 6 0.36 18.17 -17.14
C VAL A 6 -0.30 16.84 -16.77
N ILE A 7 0.21 16.20 -15.72
CA ILE A 7 -0.29 14.95 -15.16
C ILE A 7 -0.26 15.00 -13.64
N ASP A 8 -1.29 14.45 -13.00
CA ASP A 8 -1.34 14.31 -11.55
C ASP A 8 -0.54 13.09 -11.07
N ASP A 9 0.39 13.29 -10.15
CA ASP A 9 1.12 12.22 -9.47
C ASP A 9 1.43 12.58 -8.01
N HIS A 10 1.77 11.58 -7.21
CA HIS A 10 2.15 11.81 -5.82
C HIS A 10 3.60 12.28 -5.70
N CYS A 11 3.82 13.53 -5.28
CA CYS A 11 5.15 14.06 -5.06
C CYS A 11 5.71 13.63 -3.69
N SER A 12 6.87 12.97 -3.66
CA SER A 12 7.54 12.58 -2.40
C SER A 12 8.02 13.78 -1.56
N ARG A 13 8.30 14.92 -2.20
CA ARG A 13 8.71 16.16 -1.53
C ARG A 13 7.53 16.91 -0.93
N CYS A 14 6.45 17.09 -1.69
CA CYS A 14 5.24 17.76 -1.20
C CYS A 14 4.34 16.84 -0.36
N LYS A 15 4.57 15.52 -0.39
CA LYS A 15 3.79 14.49 0.30
C LYS A 15 2.29 14.52 -0.05
N ARG A 16 1.96 14.98 -1.26
CA ARG A 16 0.59 15.12 -1.78
C ARG A 16 0.56 14.85 -3.28
N THR A 17 -0.61 14.46 -3.78
CA THR A 17 -0.92 14.45 -5.22
C THR A 17 -1.08 15.89 -5.70
N MET A 18 -0.33 16.25 -6.73
CA MET A 18 -0.31 17.59 -7.33
C MET A 18 0.01 17.48 -8.83
N ASP A 19 -0.11 18.62 -9.52
CA ASP A 19 0.29 18.78 -10.92
C ASP A 19 1.79 18.58 -11.12
N HIS A 20 2.13 17.69 -12.05
CA HIS A 20 3.48 17.48 -12.55
C HIS A 20 3.53 17.71 -14.06
N SER A 21 4.65 18.21 -14.57
CA SER A 21 4.93 18.25 -16.00
C SER A 21 5.72 17.01 -16.42
N ILE A 22 5.36 16.41 -17.55
CA ILE A 22 6.11 15.28 -18.11
C ILE A 22 7.47 15.75 -18.63
N VAL A 23 8.55 15.11 -18.14
CA VAL A 23 9.93 15.42 -18.53
C VAL A 23 10.49 14.37 -19.49
N ALA A 24 10.10 13.11 -19.32
CA ALA A 24 10.56 12.02 -20.18
C ALA A 24 9.44 11.01 -20.46
N MET A 25 9.35 10.60 -21.73
CA MET A 25 8.44 9.57 -22.23
C MET A 25 9.22 8.60 -23.12
N MET A 26 8.79 7.34 -23.16
CA MET A 26 9.23 6.33 -24.11
C MET A 26 8.00 5.78 -24.83
N GLY A 27 7.84 6.16 -26.10
CA GLY A 27 6.60 5.88 -26.83
C GLY A 27 5.41 6.53 -26.11
N GLU A 28 4.48 5.70 -25.65
CA GLU A 28 3.27 6.14 -24.92
C GLU A 28 3.43 6.11 -23.39
N GLU A 29 4.54 5.57 -22.86
CA GLU A 29 4.76 5.46 -21.43
C GLU A 29 5.53 6.66 -20.87
N VAL A 30 5.00 7.25 -19.79
CA VAL A 30 5.67 8.31 -19.03
C VAL A 30 6.69 7.70 -18.07
N LEU A 31 7.94 8.12 -18.17
CA LEU A 31 9.04 7.65 -17.32
C LEU A 31 9.30 8.57 -16.14
N GLN A 32 9.38 9.88 -16.38
CA GLN A 32 9.79 10.88 -15.39
C GLN A 32 8.91 12.13 -15.48
N VAL A 33 8.59 12.65 -14.30
CA VAL A 33 7.74 13.82 -14.11
C VAL A 33 8.40 14.81 -13.16
N ARG A 34 8.10 16.09 -13.34
CA ARG A 34 8.58 17.19 -12.49
C ARG A 34 7.41 17.86 -11.81
N CYS A 35 7.45 17.95 -10.49
CA CYS A 35 6.41 18.65 -9.73
C CYS A 35 6.44 20.15 -10.07
N ARG A 36 5.28 20.73 -10.40
CA ARG A 36 5.20 22.18 -10.71
C ARG A 36 5.28 23.07 -9.47
N THR A 37 5.09 22.51 -8.29
CA THR A 37 5.12 23.25 -7.01
C THR A 37 6.52 23.31 -6.40
N CYS A 38 7.21 22.17 -6.31
CA CYS A 38 8.54 22.09 -5.68
C CYS A 38 9.69 21.86 -6.67
N ASN A 39 9.38 21.78 -7.97
CA ASN A 39 10.34 21.56 -9.05
C ASN A 39 11.18 20.28 -8.94
N PHE A 40 10.79 19.34 -8.07
CA PHE A 40 11.47 18.06 -7.91
C PHE A 40 11.10 17.09 -9.03
N GLU A 41 12.11 16.44 -9.60
CA GLU A 41 11.94 15.43 -10.63
C GLU A 41 11.95 14.03 -10.01
N HIS A 42 10.97 13.20 -10.38
CA HIS A 42 10.88 11.83 -9.89
C HIS A 42 10.23 10.92 -10.93
N LYS A 43 10.44 9.60 -10.77
CA LYS A 43 9.81 8.60 -11.65
C LYS A 43 8.30 8.62 -11.48
N TYR A 44 7.58 8.56 -12.58
CA TYR A 44 6.12 8.57 -12.56
C TYR A 44 5.56 7.33 -11.86
N ARG A 45 4.78 7.52 -10.80
CA ARG A 45 4.23 6.42 -9.98
C ARG A 45 2.82 6.02 -10.38
N LYS A 46 2.27 6.57 -11.48
CA LYS A 46 0.93 6.29 -12.00
C LYS A 46 -0.17 6.48 -10.94
N ASN A 47 0.02 7.45 -10.03
CA ASN A 47 -0.84 7.65 -8.87
C ASN A 47 -1.18 6.34 -8.11
N ARG A 48 -0.27 5.35 -8.12
CA ARG A 48 -0.37 4.13 -7.32
C ARG A 48 -0.09 4.46 -5.85
N GLY A 49 -0.96 5.29 -5.27
CA GLY A 49 -1.12 5.43 -3.82
C GLY A 49 -1.94 4.30 -3.21
N GLY A 50 -2.63 3.51 -4.04
CA GLY A 50 -3.29 2.28 -3.64
C GLY A 50 -2.26 1.17 -3.48
N LYS A 51 -2.08 0.68 -2.24
CA LYS A 51 -1.46 -0.61 -1.95
C LYS A 51 -1.98 -1.62 -2.98
N LYS A 52 -1.10 -2.46 -3.54
CA LYS A 52 -1.54 -3.64 -4.33
C LYS A 52 -2.75 -4.22 -3.62
N GLU A 53 -3.87 -4.37 -4.32
CA GLU A 53 -5.03 -5.05 -3.76
C GLU A 53 -4.53 -6.42 -3.31
N MET A 54 -4.29 -6.56 -2.00
CA MET A 54 -4.09 -7.87 -1.42
C MET A 54 -5.41 -8.59 -1.67
N THR A 55 -5.33 -9.81 -2.18
CA THR A 55 -6.52 -10.63 -2.30
C THR A 55 -7.24 -10.65 -0.95
N ALA A 56 -8.57 -10.65 -0.96
CA ALA A 56 -9.36 -10.60 0.29
C ALA A 56 -8.90 -11.66 1.32
N GLN A 57 -8.41 -12.80 0.83
CA GLN A 57 -7.81 -13.89 1.62
C GLN A 57 -6.49 -13.51 2.29
N GLU A 58 -5.55 -12.84 1.61
CA GLU A 58 -4.30 -12.37 2.22
C GLU A 58 -4.54 -11.29 3.26
N ALA A 59 -5.48 -10.38 3.00
CA ALA A 59 -5.87 -9.36 3.96
C ALA A 59 -6.51 -10.01 5.21
N PHE A 60 -7.39 -10.99 5.02
CA PHE A 60 -8.05 -11.71 6.11
C PHE A 60 -7.08 -12.53 6.96
N ASN A 61 -6.15 -13.27 6.34
CA ASN A 61 -5.13 -14.05 7.05
C ASN A 61 -4.22 -13.17 7.90
N LYS A 62 -3.89 -11.96 7.42
CA LYS A 62 -3.06 -11.00 8.16
C LYS A 62 -3.79 -10.44 9.39
N VAL A 63 -5.09 -10.19 9.28
CA VAL A 63 -5.92 -9.77 10.42
C VAL A 63 -6.08 -10.91 11.42
N LEU A 64 -6.40 -12.12 10.97
CA LEU A 64 -6.50 -13.31 11.83
C LEU A 64 -5.22 -13.56 12.62
N ALA A 65 -4.05 -13.48 11.97
CA ALA A 65 -2.76 -13.64 12.63
C ALA A 65 -2.54 -12.56 13.71
N SER A 66 -2.95 -11.31 13.47
CA SER A 66 -2.81 -10.23 14.46
C SER A 66 -3.73 -10.40 15.67
N VAL A 67 -4.93 -10.95 15.47
CA VAL A 67 -5.90 -11.22 16.55
C VAL A 67 -5.48 -12.42 17.39
N ALA A 68 -4.94 -13.47 16.76
CA ALA A 68 -4.45 -14.66 17.46
C ALA A 68 -3.31 -14.36 18.44
N ILE A 69 -2.47 -13.34 18.15
CA ILE A 69 -1.38 -12.89 19.03
C ILE A 69 -1.91 -12.11 20.24
N SER A 70 -3.13 -11.55 20.16
CA SER A 70 -3.73 -10.71 21.20
C SER A 70 -4.65 -11.46 22.18
N GLN A 71 -4.82 -12.78 22.03
CA GLN A 71 -5.60 -13.60 22.95
C GLN A 71 -4.69 -14.11 24.10
N PRO A 72 -4.86 -13.66 25.36
CA PRO A 72 -4.27 -14.38 26.48
C PRO A 72 -4.87 -15.79 26.54
N PRO A 73 -4.13 -16.82 26.97
CA PRO A 73 -4.62 -18.19 27.01
C PRO A 73 -5.76 -18.30 28.03
N SER A 74 -7.01 -18.13 27.59
CA SER A 74 -8.18 -18.41 28.42
C SER A 74 -8.39 -19.92 28.51
N GLN A 75 -7.72 -20.48 29.52
CA GLN A 75 -8.12 -21.61 30.34
C GLN A 75 -8.28 -22.96 29.61
N ARG A 76 -7.16 -23.69 29.63
CA ARG A 76 -7.18 -25.14 29.80
C ARG A 76 -7.91 -25.46 31.10
N ASP A 77 -9.14 -25.99 31.05
CA ASP A 77 -9.69 -26.71 32.19
C ASP A 77 -9.45 -28.20 31.99
N SER A 78 -8.44 -28.68 32.70
CA SER A 78 -8.16 -30.08 32.92
C SER A 78 -8.90 -30.56 34.18
N GLY A 79 -9.96 -31.37 33.96
CA GLY A 79 -10.14 -32.65 34.64
C GLY A 79 -10.80 -32.72 36.03
N LYS A 80 -11.76 -33.65 36.17
CA LYS A 80 -12.00 -34.46 37.39
C LYS A 80 -12.75 -35.76 37.04
N THR A 81 -12.06 -36.85 36.70
CA THR A 81 -11.68 -38.02 37.55
C THR A 81 -12.83 -38.87 38.14
N LYS A 82 -12.60 -40.21 38.11
CA LYS A 82 -13.15 -41.31 38.94
C LYS A 82 -14.40 -42.01 38.36
N LYS A 83 -14.53 -43.34 38.27
CA LYS A 83 -13.80 -44.49 38.87
C LYS A 83 -14.35 -45.80 38.28
N LYS A 84 -13.48 -46.81 38.18
CA LYS A 84 -13.73 -48.22 37.86
C LYS A 84 -15.04 -48.79 38.44
N LYS A 85 -15.75 -49.62 37.65
CA LYS A 85 -16.19 -50.96 38.05
C LYS A 85 -16.27 -51.84 36.81
#